data_AF-A0A7C3Q762-F1
#
_entry.id   AF-A0A7C3Q762-F1
#
_cell.length_a   1.000
_cell.length_b   1.000
_cell.length_c   1.000
_cell.angle_alpha   90.00
_cell.angle_beta   90.00
_cell.angle_gamma   90.00
#
_symmetry.space_group_name_H-M   'P 1'
#
loop_
_entity.id
_entity.type
_entity.pdbx_description
1 polymer ?
#
loop_
_entity_poly.entity_id
_entity_poly.type
_entity_poly.pdbx_seq_one_letter_code
_entity_poly.pdbx_strand_id
1 'polypeptide(L)' 'MDLKAKLESLPHSPGVYLMKGEQGKILYVGKARSLSDRVRSYFQKGANLTPKIRSMMDQVQDIECLVTFTELEALIL' A
#
# COMPACT_ATOMS: atom_id res chain seq x y z
N MET A 1 11.29 -9.44 6.01
CA MET A 1 11.75 -8.04 5.97
C MET A 1 10.88 -7.24 6.92
N ASP A 2 11.48 -6.32 7.67
CA ASP A 2 10.74 -5.36 8.49
C ASP A 2 9.86 -4.46 7.60
N LEU A 3 8.63 -4.16 8.05
CA LEU A 3 7.67 -3.33 7.31
C LEU A 3 8.23 -1.93 7.05
N LYS A 4 9.00 -1.39 8.00
CA LYS A 4 9.67 -0.09 7.83
C LYS A 4 10.67 -0.11 6.68
N ALA A 5 11.50 -1.15 6.60
CA ALA A 5 12.46 -1.31 5.51
C ALA A 5 11.76 -1.43 4.14
N LYS A 6 10.62 -2.13 4.08
CA LYS A 6 9.79 -2.20 2.86
C LYS A 6 9.27 -0.82 2.44
N LEU A 7 8.79 0.00 3.38
CA LEU A 7 8.30 1.35 3.10
C LEU A 7 9.40 2.26 2.55
N GLU A 8 10.63 2.10 3.01
CA GLU A 8 11.80 2.85 2.53
C GLU A 8 12.21 2.42 1.11
N SER A 9 12.04 1.15 0.75
CA SER A 9 12.40 0.60 -0.57
C SER A 9 11.32 0.73 -1.65
N LEU A 10 10.17 1.35 -1.37
CA LEU A 10 9.09 1.45 -2.35
C LEU A 10 9.48 2.31 -3.55
N PRO A 11 9.17 1.87 -4.79
CA PRO A 11 9.52 2.61 -6.00
C PRO A 11 8.59 3.81 -6.25
N HIS A 12 9.15 4.85 -6.85
CA HIS A 12 8.40 5.96 -7.45
C HIS A 12 7.86 5.57 -8.83
N SER A 13 7.00 4.55 -8.86
CA SER A 13 6.45 3.98 -10.10
C SER A 13 4.97 3.65 -9.92
N PRO A 14 4.19 3.61 -11.02
CA PRO A 14 2.81 3.19 -10.96
C PRO A 14 2.70 1.70 -10.63
N GLY A 15 1.57 1.31 -10.06
CA GLY A 15 1.32 -0.09 -9.75
C GLY A 15 0.16 -0.33 -8.81
N VAL A 16 0.06 -1.57 -8.36
CA VAL A 16 -0.92 -2.08 -7.41
C VAL A 16 -0.22 -2.42 -6.09
N TYR A 17 -0.83 -2.10 -4.97
CA TYR A 17 -0.37 -2.49 -3.64
C TYR A 17 -1.44 -3.29 -2.90
N LEU A 18 -0.98 -4.26 -2.12
CA LEU A 18 -1.80 -5.11 -1.28
C LEU A 18 -1.36 -4.89 0.16
N MET A 19 -2.33 -4.54 1.02
CA MET A 19 -2.13 -4.54 2.46
C MET A 19 -2.64 -5.86 3.02
N LYS A 20 -1.76 -6.57 3.71
CA LYS A 20 -2.04 -7.90 4.25
C LYS A 20 -2.02 -7.86 5.76
N GLY A 21 -2.98 -8.56 6.37
CA GLY A 21 -3.03 -8.79 7.80
C GLY A 21 -2.42 -10.13 8.17
N GLU A 22 -2.91 -10.67 9.28
CA GLU A 22 -2.47 -11.97 9.79
C GLU A 22 -2.63 -13.07 8.72
N GLN A 23 -1.68 -14.02 8.73
CA GLN A 23 -1.68 -15.19 7.83
C GLN A 23 -1.74 -14.83 6.33
N GLY A 24 -1.31 -13.61 5.97
CA GLY A 24 -1.30 -13.15 4.59
C GLY A 24 -2.67 -12.76 4.02
N LYS A 25 -3.70 -12.65 4.87
CA LYS A 25 -5.04 -12.23 4.44
C LYS A 25 -5.00 -10.85 3.81
N ILE A 26 -5.47 -10.72 2.57
CA ILE A 26 -5.58 -9.43 1.89
C ILE A 26 -6.70 -8.61 2.56
N LEU A 27 -6.33 -7.48 3.15
CA LEU A 27 -7.26 -6.55 3.80
C LEU A 27 -7.67 -5.41 2.86
N TYR A 28 -6.76 -5.02 1.97
CA TYR A 28 -6.99 -3.92 1.05
C TYR A 28 -6.13 -4.08 -0.20
N VAL A 29 -6.71 -3.71 -1.35
CA VAL A 29 -6.01 -3.58 -2.63
C VAL A 29 -6.21 -2.16 -3.11
N GLY A 30 -5.12 -1.50 -3.49
CA GLY A 30 -5.16 -0.16 -4.05
C GLY A 30 -4.21 -0.03 -5.23
N LYS A 31 -4.46 0.98 -6.04
CA LYS A 31 -3.62 1.38 -7.17
C LYS A 31 -3.00 2.74 -6.91
N ALA A 32 -1.85 2.98 -7.50
CA ALA A 32 -1.10 4.20 -7.32
C ALA A 32 -0.39 4.61 -8.61
N ARG A 33 -0.30 5.92 -8.84
CA ARG A 33 0.63 6.50 -9.83
C ARG A 33 2.09 6.44 -9.36
N SER A 34 2.25 6.48 -8.05
CA SER A 34 3.53 6.38 -7.34
C SER A 34 3.28 5.53 -6.08
N LEU A 35 3.79 4.30 -6.09
CA LEU A 35 3.63 3.35 -4.98
C LEU A 35 4.22 3.90 -3.68
N SER A 36 5.41 4.51 -3.74
CA SER A 36 6.04 5.14 -2.58
C SER A 36 5.15 6.21 -1.95
N ASP A 37 4.63 7.13 -2.73
CA ASP A 37 3.88 8.28 -2.21
C ASP A 37 2.54 7.82 -1.66
N ARG A 38 1.87 6.92 -2.40
CA ARG A 38 0.56 6.45 -2.00
C ARG A 38 0.61 5.60 -0.75
N VAL A 39 1.50 4.61 -0.68
CA VAL A 39 1.57 3.72 0.47
C VAL A 39 2.05 4.48 1.70
N ARG A 40 3.08 5.34 1.59
CA ARG A 40 3.57 6.13 2.73
C ARG A 40 2.51 7.09 3.29
N SER A 41 1.58 7.58 2.47
CA SER A 41 0.51 8.48 2.93
C SER A 41 -0.37 7.90 4.05
N TYR A 42 -0.48 6.56 4.13
CA TYR A 42 -1.21 5.90 5.21
C TYR A 42 -0.48 5.92 6.56
N PHE A 43 0.85 6.10 6.55
CA PHE A 43 1.71 6.06 7.74
C PHE A 43 2.13 7.45 8.23
N GLN A 44 1.76 8.51 7.52
CA GLN A 44 2.09 9.87 7.92
C GLN A 44 1.34 10.27 9.19
N LYS A 45 2.04 10.93 10.12
CA LYS A 45 1.41 11.53 11.31
C LYS A 45 0.40 12.58 10.85
N GLY A 46 -0.82 12.52 11.39
CA GLY A 46 -1.90 13.43 11.01
C GLY A 46 -2.59 13.10 9.69
N ALA A 47 -2.32 11.94 9.09
CA ALA A 47 -3.05 11.47 7.91
C ALA A 47 -4.56 11.48 8.19
N ASN A 48 -5.32 12.17 7.33
CA ASN A 48 -6.78 12.26 7.41
C ASN A 48 -7.42 10.99 6.84
N LEU A 49 -7.21 9.87 7.55
CA LEU A 49 -7.79 8.57 7.21
C LEU A 49 -9.21 8.47 7.76
N THR A 50 -10.12 7.93 6.96
CA THR A 50 -11.46 7.60 7.44
C THR A 50 -11.39 6.55 8.56
N PRO A 51 -12.38 6.47 9.46
CA PRO A 51 -12.37 5.51 10.57
C PRO A 51 -12.18 4.06 10.11
N LYS A 52 -12.81 3.68 8.98
CA LYS A 52 -12.66 2.35 8.38
C LYS A 52 -11.21 2.06 7.96
N ILE A 53 -10.57 3.02 7.29
CA ILE A 53 -9.19 2.84 6.84
C ILE A 53 -8.23 2.79 8.03
N ARG A 54 -8.44 3.64 9.04
CA ARG A 54 -7.64 3.61 10.28
C ARG A 54 -7.71 2.25 10.96
N SER A 55 -8.91 1.70 11.17
CA SER A 55 -9.08 0.39 11.80
C SER A 55 -8.50 -0.77 10.98
N MET A 56 -8.49 -0.65 9.65
CA MET A 56 -7.82 -1.62 8.77
C MET A 56 -6.30 -1.53 8.92
N MET A 57 -5.73 -0.32 8.97
CA MET A 57 -4.29 -0.10 9.12
C MET A 57 -3.73 -0.72 10.40
N ASP A 58 -4.52 -0.74 11.49
CA ASP A 58 -4.13 -1.37 12.76
C ASP A 58 -3.95 -2.91 12.63
N GLN A 59 -4.49 -3.51 11.58
CA GLN A 59 -4.40 -4.96 11.30
C GLN A 59 -3.33 -5.30 10.27
N VAL A 60 -2.74 -4.31 9.59
CA VAL A 60 -1.75 -4.53 8.52
C VAL A 60 -0.43 -5.00 9.13
N GLN A 61 0.02 -6.16 8.68
CA GLN A 61 1.29 -6.76 9.07
C GLN A 61 2.29 -6.79 7.90
N ASP A 62 1.80 -6.73 6.66
CA ASP A 62 2.65 -6.72 5.49
C ASP A 62 2.09 -5.90 4.33
N ILE A 63 2.99 -5.45 3.46
CA ILE A 63 2.68 -4.77 2.21
C ILE A 63 3.42 -5.46 1.07
N GLU A 64 2.69 -5.70 0.00
CA GLU A 64 3.21 -6.16 -1.28
C GLU A 64 2.87 -5.16 -2.36
N CYS A 65 3.76 -4.99 -3.34
CA CYS A 65 3.56 -4.10 -4.47
C CYS A 65 3.94 -4.80 -5.76
N LEU A 66 3.10 -4.59 -6.78
CA LEU A 66 3.35 -4.99 -8.15
C LEU A 66 3.51 -3.72 -8.98
N VAL A 67 4.71 -3.50 -9.53
CA VAL A 67 4.97 -2.37 -10.43
C VAL A 67 4.33 -2.66 -11.79
N THR A 68 3.66 -1.67 -12.36
CA THR A 68 3.13 -1.74 -13.73
C THR A 68 3.87 -0.75 -14.62
N PHE A 69 3.83 -0.94 -15.94
CA PHE A 69 4.46 -0.01 -16.88
C PHE A 69 3.62 1.26 -17.05
N THR A 70 2.29 1.12 -16.93
CA THR A 70 1.36 2.25 -17.06
C THR A 70 0.28 2.24 -15.98
N GLU A 71 -0.36 3.40 -15.77
CA GLU A 71 -1.55 3.51 -14.92
C GLU A 71 -2.73 2.67 -15.46
N LEU A 72 -2.79 2.47 -16.79
CA LEU A 72 -3.84 1.70 -17.44
C LEU A 72 -3.73 0.21 -17.14
N GLU A 73 -2.52 -0.33 -17.05
CA GLU A 73 -2.30 -1.72 -16.62
C GLU A 73 -2.73 -1.93 -15.17
N ALA A 74 -2.49 -0.94 -14.29
CA ALA A 74 -2.96 -0.98 -12.90
C ALA A 74 -4.50 -0.83 -12.77
N LEU A 75 -5.21 -0.53 -13.86
CA LEU A 75 -6.68 -0.46 -13.91
C LEU A 75 -7.33 -1.79 -14.33
N ILE A 76 -6.59 -2.67 -15.03
CA ILE A 76 -7.11 -3.91 -15.62
C ILE A 76 -6.86 -5.13 -14.71
N LEU A 77 -5.87 -5.04 -13.82
CA LEU A 77 -5.47 -6.08 -12.87
C LEU A 77 -6.37 -6.17 -11.62
#